data_AF-A0A2N9MFH7-F1
#
_entry.id   AF-A0A2N9MFH7-F1
#
_cell.length_a   1.000
_cell.length_b   1.000
_cell.length_c   1.000
_cell.angle_alpha   90.00
_cell.angle_beta   90.00
_cell.angle_gamma   90.00
#
_symmetry.space_group_name_H-M   'P 1'
#
loop_
_entity.id
_entity.type
_entity.pdbx_description
1 polymer ?
#
loop_
_entity_poly.entity_id
_entity_poly.type
_entity_poly.pdbx_seq_one_letter_code
_entity_poly.pdbx_strand_id
1 'polypeptide(L)'
;MDATLHQLGEILLRALPTFLLVVLLHFYLKIVFFKPMRKVLQQRYDVTEGARKLAEQSLKNAAARTAQYEAAMRAARAEVYQAQEQIHKQLQERETTDLTIARHRAEAAVREAREQLAKDVESAKMSLERDSDMIADQIAESILRRSAA
;
A
#
# COMPACT_ATOMS: atom_id res chain seq x y z
N MET A 1 -72.76 62.53 8.56
CA MET A 1 -71.63 61.57 8.61
C MET A 1 -70.31 62.22 8.22
N ASP A 2 -70.33 63.38 7.53
CA ASP A 2 -69.10 64.12 7.17
C ASP A 2 -68.42 64.79 8.36
N ALA A 3 -69.17 65.33 9.32
CA ALA A 3 -68.60 65.97 10.52
C ALA A 3 -67.79 64.99 11.40
N THR A 4 -68.25 63.73 11.51
CA THR A 4 -67.54 62.68 12.24
C THR A 4 -66.28 62.21 11.51
N LEU A 5 -66.30 62.16 10.17
CA LEU A 5 -65.12 61.84 9.36
C LEU A 5 -64.07 62.96 9.42
N HIS A 6 -64.50 64.24 9.45
CA HIS A 6 -63.60 65.37 9.58
C HIS A 6 -62.92 65.43 10.96
N GLN A 7 -63.69 65.18 12.04
CA GLN A 7 -63.13 65.09 13.40
C GLN A 7 -62.16 63.92 13.57
N LEU A 8 -62.46 62.76 12.96
CA LEU A 8 -61.54 61.62 12.95
C LEU A 8 -60.26 61.94 12.17
N GLY A 9 -60.37 62.63 11.03
CA GLY A 9 -59.24 63.10 10.23
C GLY A 9 -58.35 64.08 11.00
N GLU A 10 -58.92 65.03 11.74
CA GLU A 10 -58.19 66.01 12.54
C GLU A 10 -57.45 65.37 13.71
N ILE A 11 -58.06 64.40 14.38
CA ILE A 11 -57.41 63.61 15.45
C ILE A 11 -56.25 62.80 14.86
N LEU A 12 -56.42 62.19 13.69
CA LEU A 12 -55.37 61.42 13.02
C LEU A 12 -54.21 62.32 12.57
N LEU A 13 -54.51 63.51 12.04
CA LEU A 13 -53.51 64.50 11.64
C LEU A 13 -52.70 64.98 12.86
N ARG A 14 -53.36 65.17 14.00
CA ARG A 14 -52.73 65.56 15.28
C ARG A 14 -51.93 64.42 15.92
N ALA A 15 -52.28 63.16 15.64
CA ALA A 15 -51.54 61.98 16.10
C ALA A 15 -50.30 61.65 15.23
N LEU A 16 -50.25 62.16 13.98
CA LEU A 16 -49.16 61.94 13.03
C LEU A 16 -47.76 62.30 13.58
N PRO A 17 -47.56 63.44 14.29
CA PRO A 17 -46.28 63.80 14.88
C PRO A 17 -45.87 62.86 16.01
N THR A 18 -46.82 62.44 16.86
CA THR A 18 -46.58 61.49 17.95
C THR A 18 -46.22 60.11 17.38
N PHE A 19 -46.90 59.67 16.33
CA PHE A 19 -46.59 58.41 15.64
C PHE A 19 -45.18 58.44 15.03
N LEU A 20 -44.81 59.51 14.33
CA LEU A 20 -43.45 59.72 13.83
C LEU A 20 -42.41 59.67 14.95
N LEU A 21 -42.68 60.32 16.08
CA LEU A 21 -41.81 60.31 17.25
C LEU A 21 -41.64 58.90 17.82
N VAL A 22 -42.73 58.13 17.95
CA VAL A 22 -42.68 56.73 18.41
C VAL A 22 -41.91 55.84 17.44
N VAL A 23 -42.08 56.02 16.12
CA VAL A 23 -41.32 55.27 15.10
C VAL A 23 -39.84 55.60 15.18
N LEU A 24 -39.49 56.89 15.33
CA LEU A 24 -38.11 57.34 15.47
C LEU A 24 -37.48 56.80 16.77
N LEU A 25 -38.22 56.84 17.89
CA LEU A 25 -37.81 56.26 19.16
C LEU A 25 -37.62 54.75 19.08
N HIS A 26 -38.51 54.04 18.38
CA HIS A 26 -38.38 52.60 18.15
C HIS A 26 -37.09 52.28 17.39
N PHE A 27 -36.80 53.01 16.31
CA PHE A 27 -35.55 52.84 15.56
C PHE A 27 -34.32 53.16 16.41
N TYR A 28 -34.39 54.23 17.21
CA TYR A 28 -33.32 54.61 18.13
C TYR A 28 -33.05 53.49 19.15
N LEU A 29 -34.06 53.00 19.87
CA LEU A 29 -33.91 51.88 20.81
C LEU A 29 -33.42 50.61 20.12
N LYS A 30 -33.92 50.31 18.91
CA LYS A 30 -33.51 49.14 18.12
C LYS A 30 -32.01 49.14 17.83
N ILE A 31 -31.45 50.30 17.50
CA ILE A 31 -30.03 50.45 17.17
C ILE A 31 -29.16 50.59 18.42
N VAL A 32 -29.57 51.42 19.38
CA VAL A 32 -28.76 51.78 20.54
C VAL A 32 -28.84 50.75 21.66
N PHE A 33 -29.96 50.04 21.81
CA PHE A 33 -30.16 49.12 22.94
C PHE A 33 -30.24 47.66 22.51
N PHE A 34 -31.16 47.33 21.59
CA PHE A 34 -31.42 45.93 21.23
C PHE A 34 -30.32 45.27 20.39
N LYS A 35 -29.58 46.04 19.59
CA LYS A 35 -28.40 45.54 18.85
C LYS A 35 -27.24 45.18 19.81
N PRO A 36 -26.76 46.09 20.67
CA PRO A 36 -25.66 45.75 21.58
C PRO A 36 -26.07 44.67 22.59
N MET A 37 -27.31 44.65 23.08
CA MET A 37 -27.77 43.60 23.99
C MET A 37 -27.73 42.22 23.34
N ARG A 38 -28.17 42.08 22.08
CA ARG A 38 -28.04 40.82 21.33
C ARG A 38 -26.58 40.43 21.10
N LYS A 39 -25.70 41.39 20.82
CA LYS A 39 -24.27 41.13 20.64
C LYS A 39 -23.63 40.56 21.91
N VAL A 40 -23.92 41.13 23.08
CA VAL A 40 -23.40 40.65 24.36
C VAL A 40 -23.94 39.26 24.71
N LEU A 41 -25.23 39.02 24.44
CA LEU A 41 -25.83 37.71 24.68
C LEU A 41 -25.23 36.63 23.78
N GLN A 42 -25.01 36.95 22.50
CA GLN A 42 -24.31 36.09 21.55
C GLN A 42 -22.86 35.83 22.00
N GLN A 43 -22.13 36.86 22.40
CA GLN A 43 -20.76 36.70 22.92
C GLN A 43 -20.71 35.79 24.15
N ARG A 44 -21.67 35.90 25.07
CA ARG A 44 -21.74 35.00 26.24
C ARG A 44 -22.06 33.56 25.83
N TYR A 45 -22.97 33.38 24.89
CA TYR A 45 -23.30 32.07 24.33
C TYR A 45 -22.09 31.43 23.62
N ASP A 46 -21.36 32.20 22.81
CA ASP A 46 -20.18 31.74 22.09
C ASP A 46 -19.05 31.34 23.06
N VAL A 47 -18.86 32.10 24.15
CA VAL A 47 -17.85 31.79 25.18
C VAL A 47 -18.22 30.57 26.02
N THR A 48 -19.51 30.29 26.24
CA THR A 48 -19.95 29.18 27.11
C THR A 48 -20.27 27.92 26.32
N GLU A 49 -21.25 27.96 25.44
CA GLU A 49 -21.67 26.81 24.64
C GLU A 49 -20.90 26.68 23.34
N GLY A 50 -20.54 27.81 22.71
CA GLY A 50 -19.74 27.82 21.47
C GLY A 50 -18.37 27.18 21.67
N ALA A 51 -17.67 27.52 22.75
CA ALA A 51 -16.37 26.94 23.10
C ALA A 51 -16.45 25.42 23.33
N ARG A 52 -17.49 24.95 24.03
CA ARG A 52 -17.71 23.52 24.26
C ARG A 52 -18.02 22.79 22.96
N LYS A 53 -18.88 23.34 22.11
CA LYS A 53 -19.21 22.76 20.79
C LYS A 53 -18.00 22.73 19.87
N LEU A 54 -17.15 23.76 19.90
CA LEU A 54 -15.90 23.81 19.13
C LEU A 54 -14.88 22.78 19.63
N ALA A 55 -14.80 22.57 20.95
CA ALA A 55 -13.98 21.52 21.56
C ALA A 55 -14.48 20.13 21.18
N GLU A 56 -15.79 19.87 21.25
CA GLU A 56 -16.40 18.61 20.81
C GLU A 56 -16.15 18.35 19.31
N GLN A 57 -16.27 19.38 18.46
CA GLN A 57 -15.94 19.27 17.03
C GLN A 57 -14.45 18.99 16.81
N SER A 58 -13.57 19.67 17.53
CA SER A 58 -12.13 19.46 17.46
C SER A 58 -11.74 18.04 17.90
N LEU A 59 -12.33 17.54 18.97
CA LEU A 59 -12.14 16.17 19.45
C LEU A 59 -12.66 15.14 18.45
N LYS A 60 -13.85 15.34 17.88
CA LYS A 60 -14.38 14.46 16.81
C LYS A 60 -13.47 14.45 15.59
N ASN A 61 -12.96 15.61 15.17
CA ASN A 61 -12.04 15.70 14.04
C ASN A 61 -10.69 15.02 14.35
N ALA A 62 -10.16 15.19 15.55
CA ALA A 62 -8.95 14.51 15.99
C ALA A 62 -9.16 12.99 16.01
N ALA A 63 -10.24 12.50 16.62
CA ALA A 63 -10.57 11.08 16.67
C ALA A 63 -10.76 10.48 15.27
N ALA A 64 -11.44 11.20 14.37
CA ALA A 64 -11.61 10.77 12.97
C ALA A 64 -10.27 10.66 12.24
N ARG A 65 -9.36 11.64 12.43
CA ARG A 65 -8.01 11.60 11.84
C ARG A 65 -7.17 10.45 12.43
N THR A 66 -7.25 10.23 13.74
CA THR A 66 -6.57 9.10 14.39
C THR A 66 -7.09 7.76 13.84
N ALA A 67 -8.40 7.58 13.73
CA ALA A 67 -8.99 6.36 13.18
C ALA A 67 -8.57 6.13 11.72
N GLN A 68 -8.52 7.18 10.90
CA GLN A 68 -8.01 7.10 9.52
C GLN A 68 -6.54 6.70 9.48
N TYR A 69 -5.71 7.29 10.33
CA TYR A 69 -4.28 6.96 10.41
C TYR A 69 -4.07 5.51 10.86
N GLU A 70 -4.78 5.05 11.89
CA GLU A 70 -4.71 3.67 12.37
C GLU A 70 -5.20 2.67 11.32
N ALA A 71 -6.25 3.01 10.57
CA ALA A 71 -6.74 2.18 9.46
C ALA A 71 -5.70 2.10 8.33
N ALA A 72 -5.11 3.23 7.93
CA ALA A 72 -4.06 3.27 6.92
C ALA A 72 -2.81 2.49 7.35
N MET A 73 -2.40 2.62 8.62
CA MET A 73 -1.28 1.87 9.17
C MET A 73 -1.55 0.36 9.20
N ARG A 74 -2.78 -0.06 9.54
CA ARG A 74 -3.16 -1.48 9.50
C ARG A 74 -3.17 -2.01 8.07
N ALA A 75 -3.70 -1.26 7.11
CA ALA A 75 -3.69 -1.63 5.70
C ALA A 75 -2.26 -1.77 5.16
N ALA A 76 -1.40 -0.77 5.40
CA ALA A 76 0.00 -0.81 4.98
C ALA A 76 0.76 -2.00 5.59
N ARG A 77 0.53 -2.32 6.87
CA ARG A 77 1.10 -3.52 7.49
C ARG A 77 0.62 -4.80 6.80
N ALA A 78 -0.68 -4.91 6.52
CA ALA A 78 -1.24 -6.06 5.84
C ALA A 78 -0.64 -6.24 4.44
N GLU A 79 -0.47 -5.16 3.68
CA GLU A 79 0.18 -5.17 2.36
C GLU A 79 1.63 -5.65 2.45
N VAL A 80 2.40 -5.16 3.43
CA VAL A 80 3.79 -5.61 3.66
C VAL A 80 3.84 -7.10 3.97
N TYR A 81 2.96 -7.61 4.84
CA TYR A 81 2.90 -9.04 5.15
C TYR A 81 2.53 -9.87 3.92
N GLN A 82 1.57 -9.43 3.11
CA GLN A 82 1.20 -10.12 1.87
C GLN A 82 2.35 -10.12 0.86
N ALA A 83 3.06 -9.00 0.70
CA ALA A 83 4.21 -8.91 -0.18
C ALA A 83 5.36 -9.83 0.29
N GLN A 84 5.64 -9.87 1.59
CA GLN A 84 6.65 -10.79 2.15
C GLN A 84 6.27 -12.25 1.89
N GLU A 85 5.02 -12.63 2.15
CA GLU A 85 4.55 -14.00 1.91
C GLU A 85 4.68 -14.40 0.43
N GLN A 86 4.35 -13.50 -0.49
CA GLN A 86 4.52 -13.74 -1.92
C GLN A 86 5.99 -13.90 -2.31
N ILE A 87 6.87 -13.05 -1.78
CA ILE A 87 8.32 -13.15 -2.03
C ILE A 87 8.86 -14.48 -1.48
N HIS A 88 8.48 -14.87 -0.26
CA HIS A 88 8.89 -16.14 0.34
C HIS A 88 8.45 -17.34 -0.52
N LYS A 89 7.19 -17.37 -0.97
CA LYS A 89 6.69 -18.42 -1.87
C LYS A 89 7.47 -18.48 -3.18
N GLN A 90 7.69 -17.33 -3.82
CA GLN A 90 8.45 -17.26 -5.08
C GLN A 90 9.89 -17.72 -4.90
N LEU A 91 10.53 -17.38 -3.78
CA LEU A 91 11.89 -17.85 -3.48
C LEU A 91 11.93 -19.36 -3.29
N GLN A 92 10.99 -19.94 -2.54
CA GLN A 92 10.90 -21.40 -2.34
C GLN A 92 10.67 -22.15 -3.66
N GLU A 93 9.79 -21.62 -4.52
CA GLU A 93 9.51 -22.20 -5.83
C GLU A 93 10.73 -22.14 -6.76
N ARG A 94 11.43 -21.00 -6.78
CA ARG A 94 12.68 -20.84 -7.55
C ARG A 94 13.77 -21.76 -7.03
N GLU A 95 13.99 -21.82 -5.72
CA GLU A 95 14.99 -22.70 -5.11
C GLU A 95 14.71 -24.17 -5.47
N THR A 96 13.46 -24.61 -5.35
CA THR A 96 13.06 -25.98 -5.71
C THR A 96 13.30 -26.26 -7.19
N THR A 97 12.96 -25.31 -8.06
CA THR A 97 13.16 -25.42 -9.51
C THR A 97 14.64 -25.50 -9.85
N ASP A 98 15.46 -24.60 -9.30
CA ASP A 98 16.90 -24.55 -9.55
C ASP A 98 17.61 -25.80 -9.04
N LEU A 99 17.24 -26.30 -7.85
CA LEU A 99 17.75 -27.57 -7.32
C LEU A 99 17.37 -28.76 -8.21
N THR A 100 16.15 -28.78 -8.75
CA THR A 100 15.69 -29.84 -9.64
C THR A 100 16.45 -29.81 -10.97
N ILE A 101 16.64 -28.62 -11.55
CA ILE A 101 17.44 -28.44 -12.76
C ILE A 101 18.90 -28.85 -12.53
N ALA A 102 19.50 -28.45 -11.40
CA ALA A 102 20.86 -28.82 -11.05
C ALA A 102 21.02 -30.35 -10.89
N ARG A 103 20.06 -31.01 -10.23
CA ARG A 103 20.02 -32.47 -10.11
C ARG A 103 19.93 -33.15 -11.47
N HIS A 104 19.01 -32.73 -12.34
CA HIS A 104 18.90 -33.32 -13.68
C HIS A 104 20.16 -33.12 -14.52
N ARG A 105 20.81 -31.95 -14.43
CA ARG A 105 22.09 -31.70 -15.11
C ARG A 105 23.20 -32.60 -14.56
N ALA A 106 23.29 -32.76 -13.25
CA ALA A 106 24.26 -33.65 -12.63
C ALA A 106 24.03 -35.12 -13.03
N GLU A 107 22.78 -35.58 -13.03
CA GLU A 107 22.43 -36.93 -13.49
C GLU A 107 22.76 -37.15 -14.97
N ALA A 108 22.49 -36.15 -15.82
CA ALA A 108 22.85 -36.20 -17.24
C ALA A 108 24.36 -36.28 -17.43
N ALA A 109 25.14 -35.46 -16.73
CA ALA A 109 26.60 -35.48 -16.77
C ALA A 109 27.18 -36.82 -16.29
N VAL A 110 26.61 -37.42 -15.23
CA VAL A 110 27.02 -38.74 -14.76
C VAL A 110 26.71 -39.84 -15.79
N ARG A 111 25.55 -39.78 -16.45
CA ARG A 111 25.22 -40.73 -17.53
C ARG A 111 26.19 -40.61 -18.70
N GLU A 112 26.43 -39.38 -19.17
CA GLU A 112 27.37 -39.09 -20.26
C GLU A 112 28.79 -39.56 -19.91
N ALA A 113 29.28 -39.27 -18.71
CA ALA A 113 30.59 -39.72 -18.25
C ALA A 113 30.69 -41.24 -18.17
N ARG A 114 29.62 -41.94 -17.78
CA ARG A 114 29.58 -43.42 -17.77
C ARG A 114 29.61 -44.00 -19.17
N GLU A 115 28.88 -43.40 -20.11
CA GLU A 115 28.89 -43.82 -21.52
C GLU A 115 30.27 -43.61 -22.15
N GLN A 116 30.91 -42.48 -21.88
CA GLN A 116 32.27 -42.21 -22.35
C GLN A 116 33.27 -43.19 -21.74
N LEU A 117 33.19 -43.44 -20.43
CA LEU A 117 34.04 -44.41 -19.76
C LEU A 117 33.89 -45.82 -20.35
N ALA A 118 32.66 -46.24 -20.67
CA ALA A 118 32.43 -47.55 -21.29
C ALA A 118 33.10 -47.65 -22.68
N LYS A 119 33.04 -46.57 -23.49
CA LYS A 119 33.74 -46.50 -24.78
C LYS A 119 35.26 -46.52 -24.62
N ASP A 120 35.78 -45.79 -23.63
CA ASP A 120 37.22 -45.71 -23.36
C ASP A 120 37.76 -47.08 -22.90
N VAL A 121 36.99 -47.81 -22.06
CA VAL A 121 37.33 -49.18 -21.63
C VAL A 121 37.36 -50.12 -22.83
N GLU A 122 36.38 -50.05 -23.73
CA GLU A 122 36.35 -50.91 -24.91
C GLU A 122 37.51 -50.60 -25.86
N SER A 123 37.81 -49.32 -26.08
CA SER A 123 38.98 -48.90 -26.86
C SER A 123 40.28 -49.37 -26.22
N ALA A 124 40.42 -49.28 -24.89
CA ALA A 124 41.61 -49.72 -24.18
C ALA A 124 41.81 -51.23 -24.27
N LYS A 125 40.72 -52.03 -24.23
CA LYS A 125 40.79 -53.48 -24.45
C LYS A 125 41.28 -53.83 -25.85
N MET A 126 40.71 -53.21 -26.89
CA MET A 126 41.15 -53.46 -28.27
C MET A 126 42.62 -53.07 -28.49
N SER A 127 43.07 -51.95 -27.92
CA SER A 127 44.48 -51.56 -27.98
C SER A 127 45.37 -52.57 -27.25
N LEU A 128 44.96 -53.02 -26.05
CA LEU A 128 45.73 -53.99 -25.27
C LEU A 128 45.84 -55.36 -25.97
N GLU A 129 44.78 -55.82 -26.64
CA GLU A 129 44.81 -57.04 -27.45
C GLU A 129 45.80 -56.88 -28.62
N ARG A 130 45.72 -55.79 -29.37
CA ARG A 130 46.64 -55.50 -30.49
C ARG A 130 48.10 -55.40 -30.02
N ASP A 131 48.35 -54.75 -28.89
CA ASP A 131 49.68 -54.62 -28.32
C ASP A 131 50.21 -55.98 -27.84
N SER A 132 49.34 -56.83 -27.28
CA SER A 132 49.69 -58.18 -26.86
C SER A 132 50.06 -59.07 -28.04
N ASP A 133 49.29 -59.03 -29.13
CA ASP A 133 49.58 -59.76 -30.38
C ASP A 133 50.91 -59.31 -30.98
N MET A 134 51.16 -57.99 -31.05
CA MET A 134 52.42 -57.45 -31.55
C MET A 134 53.63 -57.90 -30.72
N ILE A 135 53.51 -57.92 -29.39
CA ILE A 135 54.57 -58.41 -28.50
C ILE A 135 54.77 -59.92 -28.70
N ALA A 136 53.69 -60.69 -28.85
CA ALA A 136 53.77 -62.14 -29.10
C ALA A 136 54.50 -62.45 -30.41
N ASP A 137 54.18 -61.72 -31.49
CA ASP A 137 54.86 -61.85 -32.79
C ASP A 137 56.35 -61.52 -32.69
N GLN A 138 56.72 -60.43 -31.99
CA GLN A 138 58.12 -60.06 -31.76
C GLN A 138 58.88 -61.15 -30.97
N ILE A 139 58.24 -61.74 -29.96
CA ILE A 139 58.83 -62.85 -29.19
C ILE A 139 59.02 -64.06 -30.09
N ALA A 140 58.00 -64.46 -30.87
CA ALA A 140 58.08 -65.59 -31.79
C ALA A 140 59.18 -65.41 -32.84
N GLU A 141 59.29 -64.23 -33.43
CA GLU A 141 60.34 -63.89 -34.41
C GLU A 141 61.74 -63.97 -33.77
N SER A 142 61.90 -63.50 -32.53
CA SER A 142 63.18 -63.58 -31.80
C SER A 142 63.61 -65.02 -31.51
N ILE A 143 62.66 -65.91 -31.17
CA ILE A 143 62.92 -67.33 -30.89
C ILE A 143 63.25 -68.06 -32.19
N LEU A 144 62.48 -67.84 -33.27
CA LEU A 144 62.71 -68.45 -34.58
C LEU A 144 64.07 -68.04 -35.17
N ARG A 145 64.43 -66.76 -35.06
CA ARG A 145 65.74 -66.27 -35.53
C ARG A 145 66.93 -66.84 -34.76
N ARG A 146 66.74 -67.18 -33.48
CA ARG A 146 67.75 -67.85 -32.65
C ARG A 146 67.86 -69.36 -32.94
N SER A 147 66.79 -69.99 -33.43
CA SER A 147 66.77 -71.42 -33.81
C SER A 147 67.31 -71.69 -35.22
N ALA A 148 67.38 -70.66 -36.07
CA ALA A 148 67.89 -70.76 -37.45
C ALA A 148 69.39 -70.41 -37.58
N ALA A 149 70.07 -70.12 -36.46
CA ALA A 149 71.51 -69.90 -36.35
C ALA A 149 72.14 -71.06 -35.57
#